data_AF-A0A352EEH0-F1
#
_entry.id   AF-A0A352EEH0-F1
#
_cell.length_a   1.000
_cell.length_b   1.000
_cell.length_c   1.000
_cell.angle_alpha   90.00
_cell.angle_beta   90.00
_cell.angle_gamma   90.00
#
_symmetry.space_group_name_H-M   'P 1'
#
loop_
_entity.id
_entity.type
_entity.pdbx_description
1 polymer ?
#
loop_
_entity_poly.entity_id
_entity_poly.type
_entity_poly.pdbx_seq_one_letter_code
_entity_poly.pdbx_strand_id
1 'polypeptide(L)'
;MLLKEGLYAAALDADSRTPRENREEGGYYTWTDQEIQALVIPEKELFKLYFDLIPSHDWEGKFILHRTLLDEDFILQHPEINEDFIDLKKGWHDALLAASKSRAKTHPKPIRDEKAITSWNALLVEGFANAHFAFPEKGY
;
A
#
# COMPACT_ATOMS: atom_id res chain seq x y z
N MET A 1 5.53 13.79 7.54
CA MET A 1 4.28 14.44 7.99
C MET A 1 4.53 15.72 8.77
N LEU A 2 5.51 15.78 9.70
CA LEU A 2 5.90 17.04 10.37
C LEU A 2 6.34 18.13 9.37
N LEU A 3 5.84 19.35 9.57
CA LEU A 3 6.16 20.58 8.84
C LEU A 3 7.22 21.39 9.60
N LYS A 4 7.79 22.41 8.95
CA LYS A 4 8.88 23.21 9.54
C LYS A 4 8.40 24.01 10.75
N GLU A 5 7.13 24.37 10.76
CA GLU A 5 6.44 25.17 11.77
C GLU A 5 6.02 24.34 13.00
N GLY A 6 6.30 23.02 13.01
CA GLY A 6 5.99 22.11 14.11
C GLY A 6 4.61 21.45 14.03
N LEU A 7 3.76 21.87 13.10
CA LEU A 7 2.48 21.20 12.81
C LEU A 7 2.67 19.99 11.90
N TYR A 8 1.67 19.13 11.84
CA TYR A 8 1.62 17.98 10.94
C TYR A 8 0.76 18.30 9.72
N ALA A 9 1.30 17.95 8.56
CA ALA A 9 0.60 18.01 7.29
C ALA A 9 -0.59 17.04 7.30
N ALA A 10 -1.69 17.43 6.67
CA ALA A 10 -2.93 16.68 6.71
C ALA A 10 -2.84 15.36 5.92
N ALA A 11 -2.24 15.37 4.73
CA ALA A 11 -2.30 14.23 3.82
C ALA A 11 -1.11 14.15 2.86
N LEU A 12 -1.09 13.05 2.10
CA LEU A 12 -0.43 12.98 0.81
C LEU A 12 -1.47 13.29 -0.26
N ASP A 13 -1.04 13.85 -1.39
CA ASP A 13 -1.87 14.01 -2.57
C ASP A 13 -2.36 12.62 -3.03
N ALA A 14 -3.60 12.57 -3.51
CA ALA A 14 -4.14 11.35 -4.11
C ALA A 14 -3.52 11.12 -5.49
N ASP A 15 -3.14 12.19 -6.18
CA ASP A 15 -2.53 12.13 -7.50
C ASP A 15 -1.04 11.87 -7.41
N SER A 16 -0.57 11.02 -8.30
CA SER A 16 0.85 10.81 -8.56
C SER A 16 1.08 10.55 -10.04
N ARG A 17 2.27 10.93 -10.51
CA ARG A 17 2.63 10.73 -11.92
C ARG A 17 2.76 9.24 -12.20
N THR A 18 2.31 8.83 -13.38
CA THR A 18 2.57 7.50 -13.96
C THR A 18 3.09 7.69 -15.40
N PRO A 19 3.51 6.61 -16.09
CA PRO A 19 3.76 6.67 -17.53
C PRO A 19 2.52 7.04 -18.36
N ARG A 20 1.31 6.85 -17.83
CA ARG A 20 0.05 7.15 -18.53
C ARG A 20 -0.31 8.63 -18.40
N GLU A 21 -0.26 9.17 -17.18
CA GLU A 21 -0.72 10.53 -16.89
C GLU A 21 0.18 11.27 -15.91
N ASN A 22 0.24 12.59 -16.05
CA ASN A 22 1.04 13.42 -15.14
C ASN A 22 0.44 13.54 -13.72
N ARG A 23 -0.89 13.38 -13.62
CA ARG A 23 -1.65 13.38 -12.37
C ARG A 23 -2.66 12.24 -12.44
N GLU A 24 -2.31 11.11 -11.84
CA GLU A 24 -3.20 9.96 -11.80
C GLU A 24 -3.56 9.61 -10.36
N GLU A 25 -4.86 9.53 -10.06
CA GLU A 25 -5.35 9.15 -8.74
C GLU A 25 -4.86 7.74 -8.37
N GLY A 26 -4.18 7.63 -7.23
CA GLY A 26 -3.61 6.37 -6.75
C GLY A 26 -2.46 5.82 -7.60
N GLY A 27 -1.89 6.58 -8.54
CA GLY A 27 -0.86 6.11 -9.47
C GLY A 27 0.33 5.39 -8.80
N TYR A 28 0.78 5.88 -7.65
CA TYR A 28 1.87 5.28 -6.87
C TYR A 28 1.53 3.90 -6.29
N TYR A 29 0.25 3.69 -5.94
CA TYR A 29 -0.23 2.50 -5.23
C TYR A 29 -0.83 1.44 -6.14
N THR A 30 -1.04 1.77 -7.41
CA THR A 30 -1.77 0.92 -8.36
C THR A 30 -0.83 0.29 -9.39
N TRP A 31 -1.28 -0.79 -10.03
CA TRP A 31 -0.50 -1.57 -10.97
C TRP A 31 -1.34 -1.89 -12.20
N THR A 32 -0.77 -1.69 -13.39
CA THR A 32 -1.41 -2.15 -14.63
C THR A 32 -1.25 -3.67 -14.79
N ASP A 33 -2.13 -4.31 -15.57
CA ASP A 33 -1.98 -5.74 -15.90
C ASP A 33 -0.60 -6.01 -16.50
N GLN A 34 -0.09 -5.13 -17.37
CA GLN A 34 1.23 -5.25 -17.99
C GLN A 34 2.36 -5.26 -16.96
N GLU A 35 2.29 -4.40 -15.94
CA GLU A 35 3.26 -4.40 -14.85
C GLU A 35 3.17 -5.68 -14.02
N ILE A 36 1.96 -6.15 -13.70
CA ILE A 36 1.73 -7.40 -12.96
C ILE A 36 2.29 -8.59 -13.76
N GLN A 37 2.07 -8.63 -15.07
CA GLN A 37 2.62 -9.66 -15.94
C GLN A 37 4.15 -9.60 -15.99
N ALA A 38 4.75 -8.40 -15.92
CA ALA A 38 6.19 -8.23 -15.87
C ALA A 38 6.82 -8.57 -14.50
N LEU A 39 6.03 -8.73 -13.43
CA LEU A 39 6.56 -9.12 -12.12
C LEU A 39 7.20 -10.50 -12.17
N VAL A 40 8.40 -10.62 -11.62
CA VAL A 40 9.06 -11.91 -11.37
C VAL A 40 8.63 -12.37 -9.98
N ILE A 41 7.55 -13.15 -9.91
CA ILE A 41 6.89 -13.59 -8.68
C ILE A 41 6.69 -15.11 -8.71
N PRO A 42 6.95 -15.84 -7.60
CA PRO A 42 6.62 -17.25 -7.47
C PRO A 42 5.11 -17.46 -7.45
N GLU A 43 4.61 -18.53 -8.07
CA GLU A 43 3.18 -18.87 -8.13
C GLU A 43 2.28 -17.68 -8.51
N LYS A 44 2.58 -17.04 -9.65
CA LYS A 44 1.92 -15.79 -10.08
C LYS A 44 0.39 -15.89 -10.12
N GLU A 45 -0.18 -17.03 -10.50
CA GLU A 45 -1.63 -17.17 -10.51
C GLU A 45 -2.23 -17.16 -9.10
N LEU A 46 -1.59 -17.83 -8.13
CA LEU A 46 -2.00 -17.73 -6.72
C LEU A 46 -1.83 -16.31 -6.18
N PHE A 47 -0.74 -15.63 -6.54
CA PHE A 47 -0.54 -14.22 -6.20
C PHE A 47 -1.68 -13.34 -6.73
N LYS A 48 -2.10 -13.55 -7.98
CA LYS A 48 -3.21 -12.80 -8.58
C LYS A 48 -4.52 -13.08 -7.88
N LEU A 49 -4.82 -14.34 -7.54
CA LEU A 49 -6.02 -14.70 -6.79
C LEU A 49 -6.02 -14.08 -5.39
N TYR A 50 -4.88 -14.14 -4.69
CA TYR A 50 -4.73 -13.63 -3.34
C TYR A 50 -4.91 -12.11 -3.25
N PHE A 51 -4.44 -11.38 -4.27
CA PHE A 51 -4.56 -9.92 -4.36
C PHE A 51 -5.72 -9.44 -5.25
N ASP A 52 -6.65 -10.32 -5.62
CA ASP A 52 -7.84 -9.99 -6.43
C ASP A 52 -7.53 -9.30 -7.78
N LEU A 53 -6.47 -9.77 -8.46
CA LEU A 53 -5.97 -9.24 -9.73
C LEU A 53 -6.65 -9.91 -10.93
N ILE A 54 -7.98 -9.93 -10.90
CA ILE A 54 -8.83 -10.51 -11.94
C ILE A 54 -9.24 -9.39 -12.90
N PRO A 55 -9.10 -9.54 -14.24
CA PRO A 55 -9.42 -8.49 -15.21
C PRO A 55 -10.79 -7.82 -15.10
N SER A 56 -11.80 -8.47 -14.52
CA SER A 56 -13.13 -7.88 -14.29
C SER A 56 -13.22 -7.01 -13.03
N HIS A 57 -12.19 -7.01 -12.18
CA HIS A 57 -12.10 -6.27 -10.93
C HIS A 57 -11.10 -5.12 -11.00
N ASP A 58 -10.67 -4.76 -12.22
CA ASP A 58 -9.83 -3.59 -12.41
C ASP A 58 -10.62 -2.30 -12.09
N TRP A 59 -9.88 -1.30 -11.62
CA TRP A 59 -10.38 0.05 -11.43
C TRP A 59 -9.66 0.94 -12.43
N GLU A 60 -10.34 1.40 -13.49
CA GLU A 60 -9.75 2.28 -14.52
C GLU A 60 -8.50 1.70 -15.22
N GLY A 61 -8.48 0.40 -15.51
CA GLY A 61 -7.39 -0.29 -16.18
C GLY A 61 -6.17 -0.57 -15.28
N LYS A 62 -6.32 -0.40 -13.97
CA LYS A 62 -5.29 -0.64 -12.95
C LYS A 62 -5.87 -1.43 -11.77
N PHE A 63 -4.99 -2.04 -11.00
CA PHE A 63 -5.31 -2.83 -9.83
C PHE A 63 -4.75 -2.21 -8.57
N ILE A 64 -5.50 -2.36 -7.49
CA ILE A 64 -5.04 -2.12 -6.12
C ILE A 64 -4.73 -3.50 -5.54
N LEU A 65 -3.54 -3.67 -4.98
CA LEU A 65 -3.19 -4.91 -4.27
C LEU A 65 -3.95 -4.92 -2.93
N HIS A 66 -5.12 -5.56 -2.90
CA HIS A 66 -5.90 -5.77 -1.67
C HIS A 66 -6.16 -7.25 -1.45
N ARG A 67 -6.44 -7.63 -0.22
CA ARG A 67 -6.83 -9.01 0.12
C ARG A 67 -8.31 -9.03 0.48
N THR A 68 -9.03 -9.97 -0.07
CA THR A 68 -10.46 -10.20 0.21
C THR A 68 -10.70 -11.21 1.32
N LEU A 69 -9.69 -12.06 1.60
CA LEU A 69 -9.74 -13.13 2.58
C LEU A 69 -8.60 -13.03 3.59
N LEU A 70 -8.80 -13.63 4.75
CA LEU A 70 -7.72 -13.94 5.67
C LEU A 70 -6.87 -15.08 5.09
N ASP A 71 -5.63 -15.16 5.55
CA ASP A 71 -4.67 -16.16 5.08
C ASP A 71 -5.20 -17.59 5.29
N GLU A 72 -5.81 -17.87 6.44
CA GLU A 72 -6.39 -19.17 6.80
C GLU A 72 -7.52 -19.58 5.85
N ASP A 73 -8.42 -18.64 5.54
CA ASP A 73 -9.54 -18.88 4.62
C ASP A 73 -9.07 -19.05 3.18
N PHE A 74 -8.05 -18.30 2.77
CA PHE A 74 -7.46 -18.41 1.44
C PHE A 74 -6.80 -19.78 1.24
N ILE A 75 -5.99 -20.22 2.21
CA ILE A 75 -5.35 -21.55 2.16
C ILE A 75 -6.40 -22.66 2.11
N LEU A 76 -7.50 -22.54 2.85
CA LEU A 76 -8.58 -23.53 2.85
C LEU A 76 -9.25 -23.65 1.46
N GLN A 77 -9.36 -22.55 0.72
CA GLN A 77 -9.92 -22.53 -0.63
C GLN A 77 -8.94 -23.02 -1.71
N HIS A 78 -7.65 -23.02 -1.40
CA HIS A 78 -6.57 -23.39 -2.29
C HIS A 78 -5.71 -24.54 -1.71
N PRO A 79 -6.28 -25.74 -1.52
CA PRO A 79 -5.56 -26.88 -0.93
C PRO A 79 -4.39 -27.38 -1.79
N GLU A 80 -4.27 -26.94 -3.04
CA GLU A 80 -3.15 -27.17 -3.93
C GLU A 80 -1.86 -26.45 -3.53
N ILE A 81 -1.90 -25.53 -2.56
CA ILE A 81 -0.74 -24.86 -2.00
C ILE A 81 0.11 -25.90 -1.24
N ASN A 82 1.07 -26.49 -1.94
CA ASN A 82 2.00 -27.50 -1.41
C ASN A 82 3.22 -26.89 -0.70
N GLU A 83 3.40 -25.56 -0.80
CA GLU A 83 4.51 -24.82 -0.20
C GLU A 83 4.11 -24.20 1.14
N ASP A 84 5.09 -23.85 1.97
CA ASP A 84 4.84 -23.04 3.16
C ASP A 84 4.33 -21.66 2.73
N PHE A 85 3.04 -21.40 2.97
CA PHE A 85 2.38 -20.16 2.57
C PHE A 85 3.06 -18.91 3.18
N ILE A 86 3.74 -19.03 4.33
CA ILE A 86 4.49 -17.93 4.93
C ILE A 86 5.69 -17.57 4.05
N ASP A 87 6.45 -18.57 3.61
CA ASP A 87 7.59 -18.36 2.71
C ASP A 87 7.14 -17.87 1.34
N LEU A 88 6.02 -18.39 0.82
CA LEU A 88 5.44 -17.96 -0.44
C LEU A 88 5.06 -16.46 -0.40
N LYS A 89 4.32 -16.03 0.64
CA LYS A 89 4.00 -14.61 0.86
C LYS A 89 5.24 -13.74 1.01
N LYS A 90 6.27 -14.23 1.67
CA LYS A 90 7.54 -13.51 1.80
C LYS A 90 8.17 -13.30 0.42
N GLY A 91 8.17 -14.33 -0.43
CA GLY A 91 8.61 -14.22 -1.82
C GLY A 91 7.82 -13.18 -2.62
N TRP A 92 6.49 -13.15 -2.46
CA TRP A 92 5.63 -12.13 -3.07
C TRP A 92 5.98 -10.72 -2.60
N HIS A 93 6.14 -10.54 -1.29
CA HIS A 93 6.48 -9.25 -0.69
C HIS A 93 7.85 -8.74 -1.17
N ASP A 94 8.85 -9.62 -1.22
CA ASP A 94 10.20 -9.25 -1.66
C ASP A 94 10.23 -8.86 -3.14
N ALA A 95 9.48 -9.59 -3.99
CA ALA A 95 9.33 -9.27 -5.39
C ALA A 95 8.57 -7.94 -5.61
N LEU A 96 7.48 -7.71 -4.88
CA LEU A 96 6.74 -6.44 -4.89
C LEU A 96 7.62 -5.27 -4.44
N LEU A 97 8.43 -5.46 -3.40
CA LEU A 97 9.35 -4.45 -2.91
C LEU A 97 10.43 -4.13 -3.96
N ALA A 98 10.99 -5.15 -4.62
CA ALA A 98 11.96 -4.96 -5.69
C ALA A 98 11.35 -4.23 -6.89
N ALA A 99 10.16 -4.62 -7.32
CA ALA A 99 9.44 -3.98 -8.42
C ALA A 99 9.05 -2.53 -8.08
N SER A 100 8.58 -2.28 -6.86
CA SER A 100 8.26 -0.94 -6.36
C SER A 100 9.47 -0.01 -6.39
N LYS A 101 10.65 -0.52 -6.01
CA LYS A 101 11.92 0.23 -6.11
C LYS A 101 12.30 0.50 -7.57
N SER A 102 12.15 -0.49 -8.45
CA SER A 102 12.45 -0.36 -9.88
C SER A 102 11.61 0.73 -10.55
N ARG A 103 10.30 0.78 -10.21
CA ARG A 103 9.37 1.75 -10.79
C ARG A 103 9.32 3.10 -10.08
N ALA A 104 10.12 3.34 -9.03
CA ALA A 104 10.06 4.58 -8.26
C ALA A 104 10.29 5.87 -9.08
N LYS A 105 10.95 5.78 -10.24
CA LYS A 105 11.13 6.91 -11.16
C LYS A 105 9.89 7.20 -12.02
N THR A 106 9.18 6.15 -12.43
CA THR A 106 7.97 6.24 -13.26
C THR A 106 6.72 6.47 -12.43
N HIS A 107 6.69 5.92 -11.21
CA HIS A 107 5.65 6.05 -10.19
C HIS A 107 6.26 6.65 -8.91
N PRO A 108 6.59 7.96 -8.91
CA PRO A 108 7.12 8.61 -7.72
C PRO A 108 6.07 8.65 -6.60
N LYS A 109 6.54 8.77 -5.36
CA LYS A 109 5.67 8.99 -4.20
C LYS A 109 4.78 10.22 -4.42
N PRO A 110 3.52 10.18 -3.95
CA PRO A 110 2.66 11.34 -4.04
C PRO A 110 3.26 12.54 -3.29
N ILE A 111 2.95 13.74 -3.77
CA ILE A 111 3.40 14.97 -3.14
C ILE A 111 2.72 15.08 -1.77
N ARG A 112 3.40 15.62 -0.77
CA ARG A 112 2.78 15.90 0.53
C ARG A 112 1.87 17.12 0.40
N ASP A 113 0.61 17.02 0.84
CA ASP A 113 -0.24 18.19 1.02
C ASP A 113 0.21 18.92 2.29
N GLU A 114 0.72 20.14 2.16
CA GLU A 114 1.29 20.92 3.26
C GLU A 114 0.24 21.65 4.11
N LYS A 115 -1.06 21.48 3.83
CA LYS A 115 -2.12 22.01 4.69
C LYS A 115 -2.01 21.43 6.09
N ALA A 116 -1.84 22.29 7.09
CA ALA A 116 -1.95 21.95 8.50
C ALA A 116 -3.36 22.27 9.00
N ILE A 117 -4.25 21.28 9.01
CA ILE A 117 -5.63 21.47 9.49
C ILE A 117 -5.60 21.51 11.03
N THR A 118 -6.10 22.60 11.62
CA THR A 118 -6.08 22.84 13.07
C THR A 118 -6.76 21.72 13.85
N SER A 119 -7.95 21.29 13.40
CA SER A 119 -8.70 20.23 14.08
C SER A 119 -7.95 18.88 14.07
N TRP A 120 -7.23 18.55 12.99
CA TRP A 120 -6.48 17.30 12.90
C TRP A 120 -5.22 17.32 13.76
N ASN A 121 -4.55 18.48 13.85
CA ASN A 121 -3.44 18.65 14.78
C ASN A 121 -3.91 18.61 16.24
N ALA A 122 -5.09 19.16 16.55
CA ALA A 122 -5.70 19.02 17.87
C ALA A 122 -6.00 17.55 18.22
N LEU A 123 -6.56 16.79 17.28
CA LEU A 123 -6.78 15.34 17.44
C LEU A 123 -5.48 14.57 17.67
N LEU A 124 -4.40 14.94 16.98
CA LEU A 124 -3.08 14.34 17.19
C LEU A 124 -2.56 14.61 18.61
N VAL A 125 -2.69 15.84 19.11
CA VAL A 125 -2.30 16.22 20.47
C VAL A 125 -3.12 15.47 21.51
N GLU A 126 -4.43 15.37 21.33
CA GLU A 126 -5.32 14.59 22.20
C GLU A 126 -4.90 13.11 22.20
N GLY A 127 -4.59 12.55 21.04
CA GLY A 127 -4.07 11.20 20.89
C GLY A 127 -2.77 10.96 21.67
N PHE A 128 -1.82 11.90 21.61
CA PHE A 128 -0.59 11.82 22.39
C PHE A 128 -0.83 11.93 23.90
N ALA A 129 -1.70 12.84 24.34
CA ALA A 129 -2.06 12.95 25.76
C ALA A 129 -2.71 11.67 26.27
N ASN A 130 -3.64 11.09 25.51
CA ASN A 130 -4.29 9.83 25.84
C ASN A 130 -3.30 8.64 25.86
N ALA A 131 -2.35 8.60 24.92
CA ALA A 131 -1.29 7.58 24.90
C ALA A 131 -0.39 7.70 26.14
N HIS A 132 -0.04 8.91 26.56
CA HIS A 132 0.72 9.16 27.79
C HIS A 132 -0.02 8.62 29.02
N PHE A 133 -1.32 8.94 29.16
CA PHE A 133 -2.11 8.44 30.29
C PHE A 133 -2.29 6.92 30.28
N ALA A 134 -2.41 6.29 29.12
CA ALA A 134 -2.54 4.84 28.99
C ALA A 134 -1.21 4.09 29.19
N PHE A 135 -0.08 4.73 28.87
CA PHE A 135 1.25 4.14 28.91
C PHE A 135 2.28 5.06 29.61
N PRO A 136 2.11 5.32 30.92
CA PRO A 136 2.90 6.32 31.65
C PRO A 136 4.41 6.03 31.67
N GLU A 137 4.82 4.77 31.52
CA GLU A 137 6.23 4.36 31.56
C GLU A 137 6.93 4.36 30.18
N LYS A 138 6.21 4.60 29.08
CA LYS A 138 6.75 4.49 27.71
C LYS A 138 7.23 5.81 27.09
N GLY A 139 7.11 6.92 27.80
CA GLY A 139 7.61 8.23 27.33
C GLY A 139 6.94 8.68 26.03
N TYR A 140 5.63 8.91 26.10
CA TYR A 140 4.88 9.66 25.10
C TYR A 140 4.72 11.12 25.55
#